data_AF-A0A8H6W2W1-F1
#
_entry.id   AF-A0A8H6W2W1-F1
#
_cell.length_a   1.000
_cell.length_b   1.000
_cell.length_c   1.000
_cell.angle_alpha   90.00
_cell.angle_beta   90.00
_cell.angle_gamma   90.00
#
_symmetry.space_group_name_H-M   'P 1'
#
loop_
_entity.id
_entity.type
_entity.pdbx_description
1 polymer ?
#
loop_
_entity_poly.entity_id
_entity_poly.type
_entity_poly.pdbx_seq_one_letter_code
_entity_poly.pdbx_strand_id
1 'polypeptide(L)'
;MTPTRINVYNTPSPPRHGGHRLWTLLATNASALAVLRRRAHRELSDDDDGIWILGADASQLTRHDTRLRLSSTRHPQTRRSINERKEQMAGLSDIATLRRQLKIKAGATARLKKEHDLYQKETVDLTMKKDRLVADGADGWDVKNATRMMEESEKMITDTAERLARAYGELRDVVVLAKKEPGLTEDEEYLKAEGILEDAAL
;
A
#
# COMPACT_ATOMS: atom_id res chain seq x y z
N MET A 1 -55.36 35.60 -20.83
CA MET A 1 -54.90 34.39 -20.13
C MET A 1 -53.40 34.47 -19.99
N THR A 2 -52.93 34.86 -18.80
CA THR A 2 -51.51 34.99 -18.45
C THR A 2 -51.12 33.81 -17.55
N PRO A 3 -49.93 33.20 -17.73
CA PRO A 3 -49.54 32.05 -16.92
C PRO A 3 -48.96 32.48 -15.56
N THR A 4 -49.48 31.83 -14.51
CA THR A 4 -49.05 31.99 -13.12
C THR A 4 -47.66 31.39 -12.91
N ARG A 5 -46.71 32.21 -12.45
CA ARG A 5 -45.42 31.78 -11.88
C ARG A 5 -45.67 31.04 -10.56
N ILE A 6 -45.23 29.79 -10.45
CA ILE A 6 -45.12 29.10 -9.15
C ILE A 6 -43.62 28.90 -8.85
N ASN A 7 -43.24 29.44 -7.69
CA ASN A 7 -41.90 29.56 -7.16
C ASN A 7 -41.40 28.21 -6.62
N VAL A 8 -40.22 27.77 -7.06
CA VAL A 8 -39.57 26.51 -6.70
C VAL A 8 -38.47 26.79 -5.68
N TYR A 9 -38.82 26.91 -4.39
CA TYR A 9 -37.88 26.72 -3.27
C TYR A 9 -38.64 26.32 -2.00
N ASN A 10 -38.97 25.04 -1.88
CA ASN A 10 -39.36 24.45 -0.60
C ASN A 10 -38.72 23.07 -0.47
N THR A 11 -37.50 23.02 0.04
CA THR A 11 -36.82 21.78 0.46
C THR A 11 -36.79 21.75 2.00
N PRO A 12 -37.31 20.72 2.66
CA PRO A 12 -37.31 20.67 4.12
C PRO A 12 -35.92 20.30 4.65
N SER A 13 -35.43 21.09 5.61
CA SER A 13 -34.20 20.83 6.37
C SER A 13 -34.35 19.59 7.29
N PRO A 14 -33.29 18.79 7.51
CA PRO A 14 -33.36 17.65 8.42
C PRO A 14 -33.30 18.07 9.90
N PRO A 15 -33.94 17.32 10.82
CA PRO A 15 -34.05 17.70 12.22
C PRO A 15 -32.77 17.40 13.03
N ARG A 16 -32.45 18.30 13.96
CA ARG A 16 -31.42 18.14 15.00
C ARG A 16 -32.06 17.80 16.35
N HIS A 17 -31.80 16.61 16.88
CA HIS A 17 -31.82 16.25 18.32
C HIS A 17 -30.95 14.97 18.44
N GLY A 18 -30.03 14.75 19.37
CA GLY A 18 -29.86 15.26 20.73
C GLY A 18 -30.30 14.19 21.74
N GLY A 19 -29.40 13.31 22.23
CA GLY A 19 -29.72 12.40 23.35
C GLY A 19 -28.91 11.10 23.51
N HIS A 20 -27.74 11.22 24.12
CA HIS A 20 -27.00 10.34 25.05
C HIS A 20 -27.39 8.87 25.36
N ARG A 21 -26.29 8.12 25.69
CA ARG A 21 -26.13 6.88 26.50
C ARG A 21 -26.27 5.60 25.67
N LEU A 22 -25.27 4.74 25.49
CA LEU A 22 -24.33 4.12 26.43
C LEU A 22 -23.14 3.59 25.62
N TRP A 23 -21.91 3.81 26.08
CA TRP A 23 -20.78 2.86 26.05
C TRP A 23 -19.61 3.60 26.72
N THR A 24 -19.59 3.54 28.04
CA THR A 24 -18.43 3.88 28.87
C THR A 24 -17.44 2.72 28.85
N LEU A 25 -16.16 3.09 29.00
CA LEU A 25 -14.98 2.29 29.40
C LEU A 25 -14.13 1.70 28.27
N LEU A 26 -13.08 2.44 27.90
CA LEU A 26 -11.72 2.11 28.35
C LEU A 26 -10.79 3.31 28.11
N ALA A 27 -10.37 3.93 29.21
CA ALA A 27 -9.21 4.77 29.26
C ALA A 27 -7.95 3.90 29.10
N THR A 28 -6.97 4.32 28.28
CA THR A 28 -5.55 4.39 28.67
C THR A 28 -4.66 4.94 27.54
N ASN A 29 -3.70 5.77 27.96
CA ASN A 29 -2.43 6.10 27.31
C ASN A 29 -2.37 7.22 26.27
N ALA A 30 -2.68 8.44 26.73
CA ALA A 30 -1.99 9.64 26.27
C ALA A 30 -0.57 9.70 26.87
N SER A 31 0.39 9.01 26.23
CA SER A 31 1.84 9.14 26.53
C SER A 31 2.72 8.89 25.30
N ALA A 32 2.22 9.20 24.10
CA ALA A 32 2.92 8.97 22.84
C ALA A 32 3.21 10.27 22.04
N LEU A 33 3.43 11.39 22.73
CA LEU A 33 3.87 12.66 22.15
C LEU A 33 5.16 13.18 22.80
N ALA A 34 6.16 12.31 22.97
CA ALA A 34 7.47 12.68 23.53
C ALA A 34 8.69 12.03 22.84
N VAL A 35 8.55 11.43 21.65
CA VAL A 35 9.66 10.64 21.02
C VAL A 35 10.06 11.10 19.60
N LEU A 36 9.52 12.20 19.06
CA LEU A 36 9.85 12.61 17.68
C LEU A 36 10.21 14.09 17.53
N ARG A 37 11.28 14.52 18.22
CA ARG A 37 12.06 15.70 17.78
C ARG A 37 13.51 15.65 18.24
N ARG A 38 14.29 14.73 17.68
CA ARG A 38 15.77 14.77 17.76
C ARG A 38 16.41 13.95 16.63
N ARG A 39 16.36 14.43 15.38
CA ARG A 39 17.30 13.99 14.33
C ARG A 39 17.33 14.91 13.10
N ALA A 40 17.87 16.11 13.28
CA ALA A 40 18.39 17.01 12.23
C ALA A 40 19.25 18.02 13.00
N HIS A 41 20.54 18.24 12.82
CA HIS A 41 21.55 17.93 11.81
C HIS A 41 22.80 17.39 12.55
N ARG A 42 23.49 16.40 11.98
CA ARG A 42 24.90 16.12 12.30
C ARG A 42 25.62 16.02 10.98
N GLU A 43 26.21 17.12 10.55
CA GLU A 43 27.26 17.19 9.53
C GLU A 43 27.86 18.61 9.53
N LEU A 44 28.98 18.75 10.24
CA LEU A 44 30.11 19.66 9.97
C LEU A 44 31.16 19.31 11.05
N SER A 45 32.15 18.49 10.70
CA SER A 45 33.47 18.91 10.20
C SER A 45 34.29 19.57 11.30
N ASP A 46 35.35 18.82 11.60
CA ASP A 46 36.72 19.24 11.90
C ASP A 46 37.04 19.95 13.20
N ASP A 47 38.11 19.41 13.80
CA ASP A 47 39.14 20.07 14.59
C ASP A 47 38.66 20.90 15.80
N ASP A 48 38.95 20.40 17.00
CA ASP A 48 39.91 21.10 17.88
C ASP A 48 40.13 20.36 19.20
N ASP A 49 41.42 20.15 19.46
CA ASP A 49 41.99 19.77 20.72
C ASP A 49 41.60 20.77 21.83
N GLY A 50 41.16 20.26 22.97
CA GLY A 50 40.66 21.11 24.05
C GLY A 50 40.70 20.44 25.41
N ILE A 51 41.91 20.13 25.88
CA ILE A 51 42.19 19.91 27.30
C ILE A 51 41.71 21.14 28.09
N TRP A 52 40.76 20.94 28.99
CA TRP A 52 40.53 21.82 30.13
C TRP A 52 40.40 20.99 31.39
N ILE A 53 41.54 20.79 32.05
CA ILE A 53 41.59 20.56 33.48
C ILE A 53 41.50 21.94 34.12
N LEU A 54 40.47 22.20 34.94
CA LEU A 54 40.57 23.16 36.05
C LEU A 54 39.44 22.93 37.07
N GLY A 55 39.85 22.47 38.26
CA GLY A 55 39.28 22.93 39.53
C GLY A 55 37.98 22.31 40.03
N ALA A 56 38.07 21.21 40.77
CA ALA A 56 37.17 20.96 41.90
C ALA A 56 37.95 20.22 42.99
N ASP A 57 38.28 20.98 44.04
CA ASP A 57 38.75 20.49 45.33
C ASP A 57 37.68 19.59 45.95
N ALA A 58 38.04 18.32 46.16
CA ALA A 58 37.26 17.35 46.90
C ALA A 58 38.18 16.58 47.85
N SER A 59 38.79 17.31 48.78
CA SER A 59 39.14 16.71 50.06
C SER A 59 37.84 16.31 50.78
N GLN A 60 37.81 15.12 51.37
CA GLN A 60 36.65 14.45 51.99
C GLN A 60 35.78 13.59 51.05
N LEU A 61 36.26 12.40 50.68
CA LEU A 61 35.42 11.19 50.83
C LEU A 61 36.30 9.94 50.92
N THR A 62 36.45 9.45 52.14
CA THR A 62 37.06 8.18 52.45
C THR A 62 36.19 7.03 51.93
N ARG A 63 36.82 6.17 51.14
CA ARG A 63 36.59 4.72 50.99
C ARG A 63 35.24 4.20 51.49
N HIS A 64 34.38 3.82 50.55
CA HIS A 64 33.85 2.45 50.44
C HIS A 64 33.48 2.21 48.98
N ASP A 65 34.44 1.67 48.24
CA ASP A 65 34.26 1.18 46.88
C ASP A 65 33.56 -0.18 46.94
N THR A 66 32.25 -0.17 46.77
CA THR A 66 31.49 -1.34 46.32
C THR A 66 30.79 -1.00 45.03
N ARG A 67 31.57 -0.60 44.02
CA ARG A 67 31.13 -0.70 42.63
C ARG A 67 31.07 -2.19 42.31
N LEU A 68 29.88 -2.79 42.46
CA LEU A 68 29.52 -4.04 41.81
C LEU A 68 29.77 -3.88 40.32
N ARG A 69 30.98 -4.24 39.91
CA ARG A 69 31.39 -4.38 38.53
C ARG A 69 30.62 -5.59 38.03
N LEU A 70 29.41 -5.37 37.53
CA LEU A 70 28.73 -6.28 36.63
C LEU A 70 29.73 -6.56 35.51
N SER A 71 30.48 -7.66 35.66
CA SER A 71 31.25 -8.28 34.60
C SER A 71 30.24 -8.80 33.59
N SER A 72 29.70 -7.90 32.78
CA SER A 72 29.09 -8.27 31.52
C SER A 72 30.22 -8.84 30.67
N THR A 73 30.44 -10.15 30.81
CA THR A 73 31.22 -10.94 29.88
C THR A 73 30.52 -10.87 28.54
N ARG A 74 30.77 -9.78 27.79
CA ARG A 74 30.49 -9.75 26.35
C ARG A 74 31.43 -10.76 25.70
N HIS A 75 30.95 -11.98 25.60
CA HIS A 75 31.61 -13.05 24.85
C HIS A 75 31.90 -12.50 23.43
N PRO A 76 33.16 -12.49 22.97
CA PRO A 76 33.49 -11.97 21.65
C PRO A 76 32.88 -12.91 20.61
N GLN A 77 31.73 -12.53 20.05
CA GLN A 77 31.17 -13.19 18.87
C GLN A 77 32.21 -13.07 17.75
N THR A 78 32.73 -14.19 17.27
CA THR A 78 33.72 -14.19 16.18
C THR A 78 33.15 -13.45 14.96
N ARG A 79 34.01 -12.71 14.23
CA ARG A 79 33.59 -12.02 13.00
C ARG A 79 32.91 -12.96 11.99
N ARG A 80 33.30 -14.24 11.97
CA ARG A 80 32.64 -15.31 11.19
C ARG A 80 31.18 -15.50 11.59
N SER A 81 30.88 -15.69 12.89
CA SER A 81 29.50 -15.89 13.36
C SER A 81 28.61 -14.65 13.18
N ILE A 82 29.20 -13.45 13.15
CA ILE A 82 28.47 -12.21 12.82
C ILE A 82 28.13 -12.16 11.33
N ASN A 83 29.04 -12.56 10.44
CA ASN A 83 28.78 -12.57 9.00
C ASN A 83 27.72 -13.62 8.62
N GLU A 84 27.81 -14.83 9.17
CA GLU A 84 26.82 -15.90 8.94
C GLU A 84 25.40 -15.47 9.37
N ARG A 85 25.28 -14.80 10.52
CA ARG A 85 24.00 -14.24 10.98
C ARG A 85 23.49 -13.12 10.07
N LYS A 86 24.37 -12.27 9.55
CA LYS A 86 24.00 -11.22 8.60
C LYS A 86 23.52 -11.81 7.28
N GLU A 87 24.17 -12.85 6.78
CA GLU A 87 23.77 -13.57 5.56
C GLU A 87 22.41 -14.25 5.73
N GLN A 88 22.18 -14.92 6.87
CA GLN A 88 20.87 -15.50 7.20
C GLN A 88 19.77 -14.44 7.33
N MET A 89 20.05 -13.30 7.96
CA MET A 89 19.10 -12.19 8.07
C MET A 89 18.80 -11.55 6.72
N ALA A 90 19.81 -11.41 5.84
CA ALA A 90 19.63 -10.90 4.49
C ALA A 90 18.70 -11.83 3.68
N GLY A 91 18.98 -13.13 3.64
CA GLY A 91 18.13 -14.10 2.93
C GLY A 91 16.69 -14.15 3.46
N LEU A 92 16.49 -14.08 4.79
CA LEU A 92 15.14 -14.01 5.36
C LEU A 92 14.40 -12.72 4.95
N SER A 93 15.12 -11.59 4.87
CA SER A 93 14.55 -10.31 4.45
C SER A 93 14.16 -10.30 2.96
N ASP A 94 14.89 -11.03 2.13
CA ASP A 94 14.61 -11.17 0.70
C ASP A 94 13.34 -12.00 0.47
N ILE A 95 13.19 -13.12 1.19
CA ILE A 95 11.97 -13.96 1.20
C ILE A 95 10.75 -13.14 1.63
N ALA A 96 10.86 -12.38 2.73
CA ALA A 96 9.77 -11.54 3.22
C ALA A 96 9.40 -10.43 2.22
N THR A 97 10.40 -9.89 1.50
CA THR A 97 10.20 -8.89 0.46
C THR A 97 9.50 -9.47 -0.77
N LEU A 98 9.92 -10.65 -1.24
CA LEU A 98 9.29 -11.38 -2.34
C LEU A 98 7.84 -11.72 -2.04
N ARG A 99 7.56 -12.23 -0.83
CA ARG A 99 6.20 -12.50 -0.36
C ARG A 99 5.31 -11.25 -0.44
N ARG A 100 5.80 -10.13 0.10
CA ARG A 100 5.09 -8.84 0.01
C ARG A 100 4.86 -8.40 -1.45
N GLN A 101 5.86 -8.57 -2.32
CA GLN A 101 5.74 -8.22 -3.73
C GLN A 101 4.70 -9.07 -4.45
N LEU A 102 4.67 -10.38 -4.22
CA LEU A 102 3.65 -11.29 -4.74
C LEU A 102 2.25 -10.79 -4.39
N LYS A 103 2.00 -10.51 -3.11
CA LYS A 103 0.70 -10.00 -2.66
C LYS A 103 0.29 -8.69 -3.33
N ILE A 104 1.22 -7.75 -3.46
CA ILE A 104 0.95 -6.44 -4.07
C ILE A 104 0.64 -6.60 -5.56
N LYS A 105 1.49 -7.32 -6.29
CA LYS A 105 1.37 -7.48 -7.75
C LYS A 105 0.19 -8.37 -8.14
N ALA A 106 -0.08 -9.42 -7.36
CA ALA A 106 -1.26 -10.26 -7.53
C ALA A 106 -2.54 -9.43 -7.32
N GLY A 107 -2.58 -8.62 -6.25
CA GLY A 107 -3.70 -7.72 -6.01
C GLY A 107 -3.87 -6.64 -7.08
N ALA A 108 -2.78 -6.13 -7.68
CA ALA A 108 -2.86 -5.18 -8.79
C ALA A 108 -3.45 -5.84 -10.04
N THR A 109 -2.94 -7.00 -10.41
CA THR A 109 -3.39 -7.79 -11.57
C THR A 109 -4.87 -8.17 -11.45
N ALA A 110 -5.29 -8.67 -10.29
CA ALA A 110 -6.69 -9.05 -10.04
C ALA A 110 -7.67 -7.87 -10.14
N ARG A 111 -7.26 -6.65 -9.77
CA ARG A 111 -8.09 -5.44 -9.91
C ARG A 111 -8.20 -5.02 -11.38
N LEU A 112 -7.08 -4.98 -12.08
CA LEU A 112 -7.03 -4.64 -13.51
C LEU A 112 -7.84 -5.63 -14.35
N LYS A 113 -7.80 -6.93 -14.01
CA LYS A 113 -8.62 -7.94 -14.68
C LYS A 113 -10.12 -7.64 -14.53
N LYS A 114 -10.58 -7.31 -13.31
CA LYS A 114 -11.98 -6.94 -13.06
C LYS A 114 -12.38 -5.64 -13.78
N GLU A 115 -11.49 -4.66 -13.83
CA GLU A 115 -11.69 -3.39 -14.55
C GLU A 115 -11.84 -3.64 -16.06
N HIS A 116 -10.94 -4.44 -16.64
CA HIS A 116 -11.01 -4.84 -18.04
C HIS A 116 -12.31 -5.61 -18.35
N ASP A 117 -12.67 -6.59 -17.53
CA ASP A 117 -13.90 -7.38 -17.72
C ASP A 117 -15.17 -6.53 -17.58
N LEU A 118 -15.13 -5.45 -16.78
CA LEU A 118 -16.22 -4.48 -16.67
C LEU A 118 -16.40 -3.72 -17.99
N TYR A 119 -15.31 -3.19 -18.55
CA TYR A 119 -15.37 -2.44 -19.82
C TYR A 119 -15.74 -3.34 -20.99
N GLN A 120 -15.33 -4.61 -21.00
CA GLN A 120 -15.80 -5.58 -21.99
C GLN A 120 -17.32 -5.74 -21.95
N LYS A 121 -17.92 -5.87 -20.77
CA LYS A 121 -19.38 -5.98 -20.63
C LYS A 121 -20.09 -4.69 -21.08
N GLU A 122 -19.57 -3.54 -20.68
CA GLU A 122 -20.14 -2.25 -21.08
C GLU A 122 -20.11 -2.04 -22.60
N THR A 123 -19.00 -2.40 -23.25
CA THR A 123 -18.88 -2.33 -24.72
C THR A 123 -19.89 -3.26 -25.41
N VAL A 124 -20.11 -4.47 -24.87
CA VAL A 124 -21.14 -5.40 -25.38
C VAL A 124 -22.53 -4.79 -25.26
N ASP A 125 -22.87 -4.21 -24.10
CA ASP A 125 -24.17 -3.58 -23.88
C ASP A 125 -24.40 -2.37 -24.81
N LEU A 126 -23.35 -1.56 -25.03
CA LEU A 126 -23.39 -0.42 -25.96
C LEU A 126 -23.53 -0.89 -27.41
N THR A 127 -22.84 -1.97 -27.79
CA THR A 127 -22.97 -2.59 -29.12
C THR A 127 -24.40 -3.10 -29.33
N MET A 128 -24.96 -3.82 -28.36
CA MET A 128 -26.35 -4.29 -28.42
C MET A 128 -27.34 -3.12 -28.51
N LYS A 129 -27.08 -2.01 -27.81
CA LYS A 129 -27.93 -0.81 -27.88
C LYS A 129 -27.85 -0.17 -29.26
N LYS A 130 -26.66 -0.05 -29.84
CA LYS A 130 -26.46 0.46 -31.21
C LYS A 130 -27.18 -0.42 -32.22
N ASP A 131 -27.04 -1.74 -32.12
CA ASP A 131 -27.67 -2.69 -33.06
C ASP A 131 -29.19 -2.62 -32.99
N ARG A 132 -29.75 -2.46 -31.79
CA ARG A 132 -31.20 -2.21 -31.62
C ARG A 132 -31.64 -0.90 -32.29
N LEU A 133 -30.90 0.20 -32.09
CA LEU A 133 -31.22 1.48 -32.72
C LEU A 133 -31.17 1.40 -34.26
N VAL A 134 -30.23 0.62 -34.81
CA VAL A 134 -30.14 0.37 -36.26
C VAL A 134 -31.32 -0.48 -36.74
N ALA A 135 -31.69 -1.52 -36.00
CA ALA A 135 -32.81 -2.40 -36.34
C ALA A 135 -34.17 -1.68 -36.27
N ASP A 136 -34.35 -0.80 -35.29
CA ASP A 136 -35.57 -0.01 -35.09
C ASP A 136 -35.69 1.16 -36.09
N GLY A 137 -34.66 1.38 -36.93
CA GLY A 137 -34.63 2.48 -37.89
C GLY A 137 -34.60 3.86 -37.24
N ALA A 138 -33.93 3.97 -36.08
CA ALA A 138 -33.80 5.23 -35.34
C ALA A 138 -33.08 6.32 -36.15
N ASP A 139 -33.19 7.56 -35.69
CA ASP A 139 -32.59 8.70 -36.39
C ASP A 139 -31.06 8.57 -36.52
N GLY A 140 -30.52 9.15 -37.60
CA GLY A 140 -29.10 9.12 -37.88
C GLY A 140 -28.24 9.76 -36.78
N TRP A 141 -28.78 10.71 -36.01
CA TRP A 141 -28.07 11.28 -34.87
C TRP A 141 -27.97 10.26 -33.71
N ASP A 142 -29.04 9.54 -33.39
CA ASP A 142 -29.06 8.55 -32.31
C ASP A 142 -28.08 7.40 -32.56
N VAL A 143 -28.04 6.89 -33.80
CA VAL A 143 -27.11 5.84 -34.21
C VAL A 143 -25.66 6.32 -34.15
N LYS A 144 -25.38 7.56 -34.60
CA LYS A 144 -24.04 8.16 -34.52
C LYS A 144 -23.62 8.36 -33.06
N ASN A 145 -24.52 8.82 -32.20
CA ASN A 145 -24.22 9.02 -30.79
C ASN A 145 -23.91 7.68 -30.10
N ALA A 146 -24.73 6.64 -30.34
CA ALA A 146 -24.48 5.30 -29.82
C ALA A 146 -23.14 4.72 -30.32
N THR A 147 -22.80 4.96 -31.58
CA THR A 147 -21.51 4.53 -32.16
C THR A 147 -20.33 5.23 -31.46
N ARG A 148 -20.40 6.54 -31.23
CA ARG A 148 -19.34 7.28 -30.50
C ARG A 148 -19.15 6.79 -29.07
N MET A 149 -20.25 6.43 -28.39
CA MET A 149 -20.17 5.87 -27.03
C MET A 149 -19.51 4.50 -27.03
N MET A 150 -19.87 3.63 -27.97
CA MET A 150 -19.26 2.32 -28.17
C MET A 150 -17.75 2.44 -28.45
N GLU A 151 -17.36 3.30 -29.40
CA GLU A 151 -15.94 3.55 -29.73
C GLU A 151 -15.13 4.06 -28.53
N GLU A 152 -15.71 4.88 -27.65
CA GLU A 152 -15.02 5.34 -26.44
C GLU A 152 -14.84 4.21 -25.43
N SER A 153 -15.85 3.34 -25.28
CA SER A 153 -15.75 2.15 -24.43
C SER A 153 -14.70 1.15 -24.96
N GLU A 154 -14.60 0.98 -26.29
CA GLU A 154 -13.57 0.15 -26.92
C GLU A 154 -12.15 0.66 -26.62
N LYS A 155 -11.93 1.98 -26.61
CA LYS A 155 -10.64 2.55 -26.22
C LYS A 155 -10.30 2.20 -24.77
N MET A 156 -11.29 2.18 -23.87
CA MET A 156 -11.06 1.77 -22.48
C MET A 156 -10.65 0.30 -22.36
N ILE A 157 -11.17 -0.58 -23.21
CA ILE A 157 -10.70 -1.98 -23.28
C ILE A 157 -9.22 -2.01 -23.67
N THR A 158 -8.82 -1.24 -24.68
CA THR A 158 -7.40 -1.22 -25.11
C THR A 158 -6.46 -0.69 -24.03
N ASP A 159 -6.80 0.40 -23.34
CA ASP A 159 -6.00 0.93 -22.22
C ASP A 159 -5.86 -0.08 -21.09
N THR A 160 -6.99 -0.67 -20.67
CA THR A 160 -6.99 -1.62 -19.56
C THR A 160 -6.29 -2.93 -19.91
N ALA A 161 -6.37 -3.38 -21.17
CA ALA A 161 -5.63 -4.53 -21.67
C ALA A 161 -4.11 -4.28 -21.64
N GLU A 162 -3.64 -3.11 -22.08
CA GLU A 162 -2.22 -2.76 -21.99
C GLU A 162 -1.73 -2.70 -20.55
N ARG A 163 -2.50 -2.08 -19.65
CA ARG A 163 -2.17 -2.01 -18.22
C ARG A 163 -2.18 -3.39 -17.56
N LEU A 164 -3.14 -4.24 -17.93
CA LEU A 164 -3.20 -5.63 -17.47
C LEU A 164 -1.99 -6.43 -17.95
N ALA A 165 -1.60 -6.30 -19.23
CA ALA A 165 -0.44 -6.99 -19.78
C ALA A 165 0.87 -6.61 -19.06
N ARG A 166 1.04 -5.32 -18.71
CA ARG A 166 2.20 -4.87 -17.91
C ARG A 166 2.19 -5.48 -16.51
N ALA A 167 1.05 -5.42 -15.81
CA ALA A 167 0.91 -5.99 -14.47
C ALA A 167 1.09 -7.52 -14.46
N TYR A 168 0.60 -8.21 -15.50
CA TYR A 168 0.79 -9.64 -15.72
C TYR A 168 2.27 -9.99 -15.87
N GLY A 169 3.00 -9.25 -16.71
CA GLY A 169 4.45 -9.44 -16.87
C GLY A 169 5.19 -9.25 -15.55
N GLU A 170 4.89 -8.17 -14.84
CA GLU A 170 5.49 -7.90 -13.53
C GLU A 170 5.20 -8.98 -12.49
N LEU A 171 3.98 -9.55 -12.47
CA LEU A 171 3.60 -10.63 -11.58
C LEU A 171 4.31 -11.93 -11.95
N ARG A 172 4.38 -12.26 -13.25
CA ARG A 172 5.10 -13.41 -13.78
C ARG A 172 6.56 -13.40 -13.37
N ASP A 173 7.23 -12.25 -13.50
CA ASP A 173 8.63 -12.11 -13.13
C ASP A 173 8.85 -12.44 -11.64
N VAL A 174 7.98 -11.95 -10.76
CA VAL A 174 8.08 -12.21 -9.32
C VAL A 174 7.74 -13.66 -8.98
N VAL A 175 6.78 -14.27 -9.68
CA VAL A 175 6.48 -15.71 -9.52
C VAL A 175 7.66 -16.57 -9.95
N VAL A 176 8.35 -16.23 -11.05
CA VAL A 176 9.57 -16.93 -11.49
C VAL A 176 10.71 -16.79 -10.48
N LEU A 177 10.86 -15.62 -9.86
CA LEU A 177 11.84 -15.43 -8.77
C LEU A 177 11.45 -16.24 -7.53
N ALA A 178 10.17 -16.24 -7.14
CA ALA A 178 9.68 -17.00 -6.01
C ALA A 178 9.83 -18.52 -6.19
N LYS A 179 9.68 -19.04 -7.42
CA LYS A 179 9.92 -20.46 -7.76
C LYS A 179 11.34 -20.94 -7.45
N LYS A 180 12.33 -20.03 -7.47
CA LYS A 180 13.74 -20.38 -7.17
C LYS A 180 14.00 -20.53 -5.68
N GLU A 181 13.15 -19.94 -4.84
CA GLU A 181 13.27 -19.97 -3.39
C GLU A 181 12.41 -21.13 -2.83
N PRO A 182 13.02 -22.22 -2.34
CA PRO A 182 12.29 -23.43 -1.92
C PRO A 182 11.36 -23.23 -0.72
N GLY A 183 11.47 -22.09 -0.01
CA GLY A 183 10.61 -21.75 1.12
C GLY A 183 9.30 -21.03 0.76
N LEU A 184 9.10 -20.66 -0.51
CA LEU A 184 7.94 -19.86 -0.96
C LEU A 184 6.97 -20.63 -1.86
N THR A 185 7.35 -21.79 -2.39
CA THR A 185 6.53 -22.57 -3.33
C THR A 185 5.26 -23.15 -2.71
N GLU A 186 5.24 -23.38 -1.39
CA GLU A 186 4.07 -23.88 -0.65
C GLU A 186 3.29 -22.77 0.05
N ASP A 187 3.74 -21.51 -0.04
CA ASP A 187 3.04 -20.39 0.60
C ASP A 187 1.69 -20.11 -0.08
N GLU A 188 0.66 -19.82 0.72
CA GLU A 188 -0.65 -19.42 0.20
C GLU A 188 -0.58 -18.22 -0.76
N GLU A 189 0.33 -17.28 -0.52
CA GLU A 189 0.47 -16.08 -1.35
C GLU A 189 1.01 -16.40 -2.74
N TYR A 190 1.88 -17.41 -2.84
CA TYR A 190 2.40 -17.90 -4.10
C TYR A 190 1.31 -18.65 -4.90
N LEU A 191 0.55 -19.54 -4.26
CA LEU A 191 -0.56 -20.24 -4.91
C LEU A 191 -1.66 -19.28 -5.40
N LYS A 192 -1.99 -18.26 -4.60
CA LYS A 192 -2.93 -17.20 -5.01
C LYS A 192 -2.39 -16.40 -6.20
N ALA A 193 -1.09 -16.11 -6.22
CA ALA A 193 -0.46 -15.42 -7.34
C ALA A 193 -0.47 -16.25 -8.62
N GLU A 194 -0.22 -17.57 -8.54
CA GLU A 194 -0.35 -18.47 -9.69
C GLU A 194 -1.79 -18.55 -10.21
N GLY A 195 -2.78 -18.73 -9.33
CA GLY A 195 -4.19 -18.72 -9.73
C GLY A 195 -4.60 -17.43 -10.43
N ILE A 196 -4.13 -16.27 -9.94
CA ILE A 196 -4.39 -14.98 -10.58
C ILE A 196 -3.69 -14.86 -11.95
N LEU A 197 -2.50 -15.46 -12.12
CA LEU A 197 -1.84 -15.52 -13.42
C LEU A 197 -2.60 -16.39 -14.41
N GLU A 198 -3.18 -17.51 -13.96
CA GLU A 198 -4.03 -18.34 -14.80
C GLU A 198 -5.32 -17.61 -15.19
N ASP A 199 -5.99 -16.96 -14.23
CA ASP A 199 -7.22 -16.18 -14.48
C ASP A 199 -6.99 -14.95 -15.37
N ALA A 200 -5.81 -14.34 -15.28
CA ALA A 200 -5.43 -13.17 -16.06
C ALA A 200 -4.84 -13.51 -17.43
N ALA A 201 -4.59 -14.78 -17.74
CA ALA A 201 -4.21 -15.22 -19.07
C ALA A 201 -5.42 -15.04 -20.01
N LEU A 202 -5.32 -14.01 -20.87
CA LEU A 202 -6.29 -13.71 -21.92
C LEU A 202 -6.23 -14.73 -23.06
#